data_AF-A0A1H3VJQ4-F1
#
_entry.id   AF-A0A1H3VJQ4-F1
#
_cell.length_a   1.000
_cell.length_b   1.000
_cell.length_c   1.000
_cell.angle_alpha   90.00
_cell.angle_beta   90.00
_cell.angle_gamma   90.00
#
_symmetry.space_group_name_H-M   'P 1'
#
loop_
_entity.id
_entity.type
_entity.pdbx_description
1 polymer ?
#
loop_
_entity_poly.entity_id
_entity_poly.type
_entity_poly.pdbx_seq_one_letter_code
_entity_poly.pdbx_strand_id
1 'polypeptide(L)'
;SDPDATYRLKAGKAHRGYAANLTEAVNENGSIVTDYQYDVNTHSDNAFIKEELETLDKADDEAVIVADGAYSSKEVRELAGDKNITVVTTGLLGRKPRNILLDFTLSEDERTVVKCPSGHTPKASSYTRQNDTIRISFPRETCEDYPHKKECMVRLKKRTAVMVYSVKARHRAGEIRDRKEDPFLKLAGRIRNGVETLPSILRCKYNVDRMPVRWKLKTKQFFGFKVYALNFTKLLRHLQGLEKCRSLTPETT
;
A
#
# COMPACT_ATOMS: atom_id res chain seq x y z
N SER A 1 -5.41 -22.84 -28.71
CA SER A 1 -5.76 -22.32 -27.36
C SER A 1 -4.62 -22.69 -26.43
N ASP A 2 -4.11 -21.78 -25.59
CA ASP A 2 -3.10 -22.15 -24.57
C ASP A 2 -3.86 -22.72 -23.35
N PRO A 3 -3.74 -24.03 -23.04
CA PRO A 3 -4.55 -24.67 -22.01
C PRO A 3 -4.15 -24.29 -20.59
N ASP A 4 -2.91 -23.83 -20.37
CA ASP A 4 -2.43 -23.43 -19.05
C ASP A 4 -2.87 -22.00 -18.69
N ALA A 5 -3.28 -21.21 -19.68
CA ALA A 5 -3.64 -19.80 -19.49
C ALA A 5 -5.05 -19.64 -18.94
N THR A 6 -5.17 -19.01 -17.77
CA THR A 6 -6.45 -18.75 -17.11
C THR A 6 -7.12 -17.47 -17.61
N TYR A 7 -8.43 -17.40 -17.40
CA TYR A 7 -9.25 -16.23 -17.68
C TYR A 7 -9.54 -15.45 -16.40
N ARG A 8 -9.46 -14.12 -16.48
CA ARG A 8 -9.81 -13.21 -15.38
C ARG A 8 -10.51 -11.97 -15.94
N LEU A 9 -11.62 -11.58 -15.31
CA LEU A 9 -12.28 -10.30 -15.59
C LEU A 9 -11.81 -9.26 -14.57
N LYS A 10 -11.27 -8.12 -15.04
CA LYS A 10 -10.83 -7.02 -14.17
C LYS A 10 -11.26 -5.70 -14.78
N ALA A 11 -11.93 -4.84 -13.99
CA ALA A 11 -12.42 -3.54 -14.44
C ALA A 11 -13.23 -3.58 -15.75
N GLY A 12 -14.08 -4.60 -15.91
CA GLY A 12 -14.91 -4.79 -17.11
C GLY A 12 -14.15 -5.32 -18.34
N LYS A 13 -12.85 -5.60 -18.24
CA LYS A 13 -12.04 -6.16 -19.33
C LYS A 13 -11.69 -7.61 -19.03
N ALA A 14 -11.80 -8.44 -20.07
CA ALA A 14 -11.35 -9.82 -20.08
C ALA A 14 -9.83 -9.87 -20.29
N HIS A 15 -9.14 -10.58 -19.41
CA HIS A 15 -7.72 -10.86 -19.51
C HIS A 15 -7.51 -12.37 -19.51
N ARG A 16 -6.74 -12.86 -20.48
CA ARG A 16 -6.33 -14.26 -20.55
C ARG A 16 -4.81 -14.33 -20.59
N GLY A 17 -4.21 -15.14 -19.72
CA GLY A 17 -2.76 -15.29 -19.69
C GLY A 17 -2.23 -15.50 -18.28
N TYR A 18 -1.03 -14.99 -18.07
CA TYR A 18 -0.21 -15.18 -16.88
C TYR A 18 0.01 -13.85 -16.16
N ALA A 19 0.47 -13.92 -14.92
CA ALA A 19 0.95 -12.82 -14.10
C ALA A 19 2.40 -13.09 -13.71
N ALA A 20 3.17 -12.01 -13.57
CA ALA A 20 4.54 -12.07 -13.08
C ALA A 20 4.71 -11.07 -11.94
N ASN A 21 5.39 -11.50 -10.89
CA ASN A 21 5.86 -10.65 -9.80
C ASN A 21 7.38 -10.51 -9.91
N LEU A 22 7.93 -9.35 -9.56
CA LEU A 22 9.36 -9.04 -9.71
C LEU A 22 9.88 -8.49 -8.39
N THR A 23 11.01 -9.02 -7.93
CA THR A 23 11.73 -8.52 -6.77
C THR A 23 12.94 -7.74 -7.25
N GLU A 24 13.03 -6.46 -6.87
CA GLU A 24 14.13 -5.57 -7.22
C GLU A 24 14.84 -5.11 -5.96
N ALA A 25 16.14 -5.42 -5.87
CA ALA A 25 17.01 -4.84 -4.85
C ALA A 25 17.45 -3.44 -5.30
N VAL A 26 17.36 -2.47 -4.41
CA VAL A 26 17.71 -1.07 -4.66
C VAL A 26 18.65 -0.58 -3.57
N ASN A 27 19.75 0.07 -3.95
CA ASN A 27 20.65 0.76 -3.04
C ASN A 27 21.11 2.09 -3.64
N GLU A 28 22.06 2.75 -2.99
CA GLU A 28 22.61 4.03 -3.45
C GLU A 28 23.33 3.94 -4.80
N ASN A 29 23.85 2.75 -5.13
CA ASN A 29 24.64 2.51 -6.33
C ASN A 29 23.80 2.11 -7.54
N GLY A 30 22.53 1.72 -7.36
CA GLY A 30 21.80 1.08 -8.45
C GLY A 30 20.54 0.34 -8.02
N SER A 31 19.90 -0.28 -9.01
CA SER A 31 18.89 -1.31 -8.75
C SER A 31 19.05 -2.49 -9.69
N ILE A 32 18.76 -3.69 -9.20
CA ILE A 32 18.81 -4.92 -9.99
C ILE A 32 17.63 -5.81 -9.64
N VAL A 33 17.04 -6.45 -10.66
CA VAL A 33 16.00 -7.45 -10.42
C VAL A 33 16.70 -8.72 -9.93
N THR A 34 16.43 -9.14 -8.70
CA THR A 34 17.07 -10.29 -8.06
C THR A 34 16.25 -11.57 -8.25
N ASP A 35 14.93 -11.44 -8.32
CA ASP A 35 14.05 -12.60 -8.55
C ASP A 35 12.79 -12.22 -9.33
N TYR A 36 12.11 -13.24 -9.86
CA TYR A 36 10.77 -13.11 -10.42
C TYR A 36 9.95 -14.40 -10.24
N GLN A 37 8.68 -14.21 -9.90
CA GLN A 37 7.68 -15.27 -9.88
C GLN A 37 6.82 -15.16 -11.13
N TYR A 38 6.32 -16.30 -11.64
CA TYR A 38 5.53 -16.36 -12.87
C TYR A 38 4.46 -17.43 -12.77
N ASP A 39 3.20 -17.02 -12.78
CA ASP A 39 2.06 -17.92 -12.64
C ASP A 39 0.84 -17.48 -13.46
N VAL A 40 -0.26 -18.22 -13.39
CA VAL A 40 -1.54 -17.92 -14.00
C VAL A 40 -2.12 -16.62 -13.43
N ASN A 41 -2.90 -15.88 -14.23
CA ASN A 41 -3.37 -14.54 -13.83
C ASN A 41 -4.41 -14.53 -12.70
N THR A 42 -4.89 -15.70 -12.28
CA THR A 42 -5.75 -15.90 -11.11
C THR A 42 -4.95 -16.02 -9.81
N HIS A 43 -3.64 -16.27 -9.89
CA HIS A 43 -2.75 -16.19 -8.75
C HIS A 43 -2.71 -14.74 -8.23
N SER A 44 -2.91 -14.56 -6.93
CA SER A 44 -3.15 -13.23 -6.36
C SER A 44 -1.85 -12.56 -5.93
N ASP A 45 -1.84 -11.23 -5.92
CA ASP A 45 -0.69 -10.43 -5.45
C ASP A 45 -0.31 -10.82 -3.99
N ASN A 46 -1.30 -11.04 -3.11
CA ASN A 46 -1.06 -11.52 -1.75
C ASN A 46 -0.45 -12.93 -1.70
N ALA A 47 -0.69 -13.78 -2.70
CA ALA A 47 -0.12 -15.13 -2.73
C ALA A 47 1.36 -15.07 -3.13
N PHE A 48 1.71 -14.27 -4.15
CA PHE A 48 3.10 -14.05 -4.57
C PHE A 48 3.99 -13.58 -3.41
N ILE A 49 3.57 -12.55 -2.67
CA ILE A 49 4.39 -12.03 -1.56
C ILE A 49 4.45 -12.99 -0.37
N LYS A 50 3.42 -13.81 -0.14
CA LYS A 50 3.48 -14.82 0.92
C LYS A 50 4.51 -15.88 0.58
N GLU A 51 4.47 -16.40 -0.64
CA GLU A 51 5.45 -17.38 -1.11
C GLU A 51 6.88 -16.82 -1.03
N GLU A 52 7.07 -15.56 -1.40
CA GLU A 52 8.37 -14.88 -1.25
C GLU A 52 8.79 -14.74 0.21
N LEU A 53 7.89 -14.27 1.09
CA LEU A 53 8.20 -14.14 2.50
C LEU A 53 8.47 -15.50 3.15
N GLU A 54 7.81 -16.57 2.73
CA GLU A 54 8.03 -17.93 3.23
C GLU A 54 9.43 -18.44 2.87
N THR A 55 9.95 -18.12 1.68
CA THR A 55 11.29 -18.54 1.22
C THR A 55 12.43 -17.70 1.78
N LEU A 56 12.18 -16.43 2.13
CA LEU A 56 13.20 -15.55 2.69
C LEU A 56 13.64 -16.00 4.09
N ASP A 57 14.94 -15.96 4.37
CA ASP A 57 15.43 -16.11 5.73
C ASP A 57 15.07 -14.88 6.57
N LYS A 58 15.12 -15.04 7.89
CA LYS A 58 14.96 -13.90 8.80
C LYS A 58 16.11 -12.91 8.56
N ALA A 59 15.77 -11.64 8.34
CA ALA A 59 16.78 -10.62 8.10
C ALA A 59 17.54 -10.30 9.39
N ASP A 60 18.87 -10.22 9.31
CA ASP A 60 19.75 -9.85 10.43
C ASP A 60 19.45 -8.42 10.92
N ASP A 61 19.25 -7.50 9.97
CA ASP A 61 18.84 -6.10 10.18
C ASP A 61 17.42 -5.86 9.66
N GLU A 62 16.80 -4.74 10.08
CA GLU A 62 15.46 -4.37 9.63
C GLU A 62 15.44 -4.14 8.11
N ALA A 63 14.71 -4.99 7.38
CA ALA A 63 14.59 -4.93 5.94
C ALA A 63 13.22 -4.38 5.51
N VAL A 64 13.19 -3.67 4.38
CA VAL A 64 11.96 -3.00 3.90
C VAL A 64 11.61 -3.46 2.49
N ILE A 65 10.39 -3.96 2.32
CA ILE A 65 9.83 -4.31 1.02
C ILE A 65 8.82 -3.24 0.63
N VAL A 66 9.03 -2.59 -0.52
CA VAL A 66 8.09 -1.62 -1.08
C VAL A 66 7.27 -2.29 -2.18
N ALA A 67 5.95 -2.37 -1.98
CA ALA A 67 5.06 -3.10 -2.88
C ALA A 67 3.85 -2.27 -3.32
N ASP A 68 3.15 -2.69 -4.37
CA ASP A 68 1.88 -2.06 -4.78
C ASP A 68 0.79 -2.25 -3.70
N GLY A 69 -0.29 -1.46 -3.75
CA GLY A 69 -1.37 -1.46 -2.77
C GLY A 69 -2.01 -2.82 -2.50
N ALA A 70 -2.01 -3.71 -3.48
CA ALA A 70 -2.64 -5.03 -3.40
C ALA A 70 -1.92 -6.01 -2.44
N TYR A 71 -0.69 -5.68 -2.01
CA TYR A 71 0.17 -6.51 -1.16
C TYR A 71 0.00 -6.23 0.36
N SER A 72 -1.15 -5.72 0.80
CA SER A 72 -1.34 -5.15 2.15
C SER A 72 -2.22 -5.97 3.11
N SER A 73 -2.37 -7.28 2.89
CA SER A 73 -3.17 -8.13 3.78
C SER A 73 -2.56 -8.22 5.20
N LYS A 74 -3.42 -8.46 6.21
CA LYS A 74 -3.00 -8.58 7.62
C LYS A 74 -1.98 -9.70 7.81
N GLU A 75 -2.26 -10.86 7.21
CA GLU A 75 -1.40 -12.05 7.26
C GLU A 75 -0.01 -11.79 6.68
N VAL A 76 0.10 -11.01 5.59
CA VAL A 76 1.39 -10.62 5.01
C VAL A 76 2.20 -9.75 5.97
N ARG A 77 1.55 -8.86 6.72
CA ARG A 77 2.24 -8.01 7.70
C ARG A 77 2.75 -8.82 8.89
N GLU A 78 1.98 -9.79 9.35
CA GLU A 78 2.38 -10.69 10.44
C GLU A 78 3.57 -11.54 10.03
N LEU A 79 3.49 -12.21 8.86
CA LEU A 79 4.57 -13.04 8.33
C LEU A 79 5.87 -12.24 8.07
N ALA A 80 5.74 -11.02 7.56
CA ALA A 80 6.90 -10.14 7.35
C ALA A 80 7.53 -9.72 8.69
N GLY A 81 6.71 -9.37 9.68
CA GLY A 81 7.17 -8.99 11.02
C GLY A 81 7.97 -10.11 11.70
N ASP A 82 7.54 -11.36 11.58
CA ASP A 82 8.27 -12.52 12.12
C ASP A 82 9.69 -12.65 11.54
N LYS A 83 9.90 -12.14 10.33
CA LYS A 83 11.16 -12.17 9.60
C LYS A 83 11.97 -10.88 9.68
N ASN A 84 11.58 -9.93 10.55
CA ASN A 84 12.20 -8.61 10.66
C ASN A 84 12.10 -7.78 9.36
N ILE A 85 11.01 -7.98 8.62
CA ILE A 85 10.72 -7.32 7.34
C ILE A 85 9.49 -6.42 7.51
N THR A 86 9.60 -5.17 7.08
CA THR A 86 8.49 -4.23 7.02
C THR A 86 7.98 -4.08 5.58
N VAL A 87 6.73 -4.47 5.32
CA VAL A 87 6.09 -4.31 4.00
C VAL A 87 5.37 -2.96 3.92
N VAL A 88 5.91 -2.06 3.10
CA VAL A 88 5.34 -0.73 2.84
C VAL A 88 4.63 -0.74 1.49
N THR A 89 3.32 -0.49 1.50
CA THR A 89 2.56 -0.42 0.24
C THR A 89 2.38 1.00 -0.26
N THR A 90 2.49 1.17 -1.58
CA THR A 90 2.22 2.44 -2.27
C THR A 90 0.72 2.79 -2.22
N GLY A 91 -0.15 1.81 -1.98
CA GLY A 91 -1.60 1.96 -2.04
C GLY A 91 -2.32 2.44 -0.79
N LEU A 92 -1.76 3.33 0.04
CA LEU A 92 -2.55 4.00 1.08
C LEU A 92 -3.53 5.07 0.53
N LEU A 93 -3.82 5.03 -0.76
CA LEU A 93 -4.83 5.81 -1.49
C LEU A 93 -6.26 5.33 -1.16
N GLY A 94 -6.65 5.51 0.09
CA GLY A 94 -8.04 5.77 0.44
C GLY A 94 -8.26 7.28 0.43
N ARG A 95 -9.52 7.70 0.63
CA ARG A 95 -9.80 9.11 0.93
C ARG A 95 -8.90 9.56 2.08
N LYS A 96 -8.22 10.70 1.92
CA LYS A 96 -7.32 11.26 2.94
C LYS A 96 -8.03 11.18 4.30
N PRO A 97 -7.45 10.45 5.28
CA PRO A 97 -8.10 10.30 6.57
C PRO A 97 -8.26 11.68 7.22
N ARG A 98 -9.31 11.82 8.01
CA ARG A 98 -9.56 13.04 8.78
C ARG A 98 -8.72 12.96 10.06
N ASN A 99 -7.58 13.64 10.07
CA ASN A 99 -6.66 13.61 11.20
C ASN A 99 -7.33 14.02 12.52
N ILE A 100 -8.29 14.96 12.47
CA ILE A 100 -9.08 15.39 13.62
C ILE A 100 -9.79 14.24 14.36
N LEU A 101 -10.02 13.09 13.71
CA LEU A 101 -10.60 11.93 14.37
C LEU A 101 -9.70 11.36 15.46
N LEU A 102 -8.38 11.50 15.35
CA LEU A 102 -7.39 11.00 16.31
C LEU A 102 -7.46 11.72 17.66
N ASP A 103 -7.88 12.98 17.62
CA ASP A 103 -7.90 13.87 18.80
C ASP A 103 -9.17 13.68 19.64
N PHE A 104 -10.09 12.80 19.23
CA PHE A 104 -11.23 12.38 20.06
C PHE A 104 -10.80 11.31 21.06
N THR A 105 -11.32 11.41 22.28
CA THR A 105 -11.16 10.39 23.32
C THR A 105 -12.33 9.40 23.26
N LEU A 106 -12.03 8.11 23.11
CA LEU A 106 -13.00 7.01 23.11
C LEU A 106 -13.05 6.32 24.49
N SER A 107 -14.10 5.57 24.75
CA SER A 107 -14.16 4.59 25.84
C SER A 107 -13.22 3.41 25.59
N GLU A 108 -12.92 2.62 26.63
CA GLU A 108 -12.05 1.44 26.54
C GLU A 108 -12.52 0.41 25.50
N ASP A 109 -13.83 0.29 25.29
CA ASP A 109 -14.43 -0.60 24.31
C ASP A 109 -14.54 0.00 22.90
N GLU A 110 -14.03 1.22 22.69
CA GLU A 110 -14.09 2.02 21.45
C GLU A 110 -15.51 2.25 20.88
N ARG A 111 -16.58 2.05 21.66
CA ARG A 111 -17.96 2.19 21.16
C ARG A 111 -18.58 3.55 21.45
N THR A 112 -17.99 4.33 22.35
CA THR A 112 -18.49 5.65 22.71
C THR A 112 -17.39 6.69 22.66
N VAL A 113 -17.77 7.92 22.28
CA VAL A 113 -16.88 9.08 22.37
C VAL A 113 -17.11 9.75 23.72
N VAL A 114 -16.05 9.89 24.50
CA VAL A 114 -16.05 10.52 25.83
C VAL A 114 -15.84 12.03 25.69
N LYS A 115 -14.88 12.45 24.87
CA LYS A 115 -14.56 13.87 24.65
C LYS A 115 -14.23 14.17 23.19
N CYS A 116 -14.61 15.37 22.74
CA CYS A 116 -14.15 15.93 21.48
C CYS A 116 -12.78 16.63 21.64
N PRO A 117 -12.13 17.05 20.54
CA PRO A 117 -10.83 17.73 20.58
C PRO A 117 -10.85 19.05 21.39
N SER A 118 -12.02 19.68 21.52
CA SER A 118 -12.22 20.87 22.37
C SER A 118 -12.61 20.52 23.82
N GLY A 119 -12.56 19.25 24.21
CA GLY A 119 -12.83 18.80 25.57
C GLY A 119 -14.31 18.63 25.94
N HIS A 120 -15.25 18.91 25.03
CA HIS A 120 -16.69 18.78 25.31
C HIS A 120 -17.19 17.34 25.27
N THR A 121 -18.06 17.01 26.22
CA THR A 121 -18.76 15.71 26.29
C THR A 121 -20.00 15.72 25.39
N PRO A 122 -20.22 14.68 24.57
CA PRO A 122 -21.41 14.60 23.74
C PRO A 122 -22.67 14.40 24.57
N LYS A 123 -23.77 15.00 24.09
CA LYS A 123 -25.11 14.82 24.67
C LYS A 123 -25.62 13.39 24.50
N ALA A 124 -25.32 12.78 23.35
CA ALA A 124 -25.63 11.38 23.10
C ALA A 124 -24.62 10.77 22.11
N SER A 125 -24.32 9.50 22.33
CA SER A 125 -23.45 8.67 21.50
C SER A 125 -24.14 7.33 21.24
N SER A 126 -24.21 6.89 19.98
CA SER A 126 -24.81 5.60 19.63
C SER A 126 -23.94 4.84 18.62
N TYR A 127 -23.56 3.61 18.97
CA TYR A 127 -22.73 2.77 18.13
C TYR A 127 -23.55 1.92 17.15
N THR A 128 -23.07 1.81 15.92
CA THR A 128 -23.66 0.97 14.86
C THR A 128 -22.66 -0.11 14.44
N ARG A 129 -22.93 -1.36 14.84
CA ARG A 129 -22.02 -2.50 14.65
C ARG A 129 -21.75 -2.87 13.18
N GLN A 130 -22.73 -2.72 12.30
CA GLN A 130 -22.60 -3.11 10.88
C GLN A 130 -21.45 -2.39 10.16
N ASN A 131 -21.27 -1.10 10.44
CA ASN A 131 -20.28 -0.26 9.75
C ASN A 131 -19.16 0.24 10.67
N ASP A 132 -19.19 -0.13 11.95
CA ASP A 132 -18.23 0.30 12.96
C ASP A 132 -18.16 1.84 13.06
N THR A 133 -19.34 2.44 13.22
CA THR A 133 -19.53 3.89 13.26
C THR A 133 -20.28 4.32 14.51
N ILE A 134 -19.87 5.44 15.08
CA ILE A 134 -20.48 6.09 16.23
C ILE A 134 -21.19 7.35 15.75
N ARG A 135 -22.49 7.44 16.00
CA ARG A 135 -23.25 8.68 15.78
C ARG A 135 -23.19 9.51 17.05
N ILE A 136 -22.73 10.75 16.93
CA ILE A 136 -22.49 11.64 18.06
C ILE A 136 -23.37 12.88 17.89
N SER A 137 -23.94 13.35 19.00
CA SER A 137 -24.67 14.61 19.04
C SER A 137 -24.15 15.53 20.14
N PHE A 138 -23.97 16.80 19.80
CA PHE A 138 -23.62 17.89 20.70
C PHE A 138 -24.75 18.93 20.72
N PRO A 139 -24.83 19.77 21.75
CA PRO A 139 -25.59 21.02 21.68
C PRO A 139 -25.14 21.84 20.46
N ARG A 140 -26.07 22.59 19.84
CA ARG A 140 -25.78 23.35 18.62
C ARG A 140 -24.66 24.38 18.84
N GLU A 141 -24.77 25.12 19.94
CA GLU A 141 -23.84 26.18 20.36
C GLU A 141 -22.37 25.72 20.42
N THR A 142 -22.15 24.47 20.81
CA THR A 142 -20.79 23.88 20.91
C THR A 142 -20.09 23.76 19.56
N CYS A 143 -20.83 23.64 18.46
CA CYS A 143 -20.26 23.39 17.12
C CYS A 143 -20.57 24.51 16.11
N GLU A 144 -21.32 25.54 16.51
CA GLU A 144 -21.74 26.60 15.59
C GLU A 144 -20.53 27.43 15.12
N ASP A 145 -19.71 27.86 16.08
CA ASP A 145 -18.54 28.73 15.90
C ASP A 145 -17.19 27.97 15.97
N TYR A 146 -17.23 26.64 15.94
CA TYR A 146 -16.01 25.84 16.05
C TYR A 146 -15.14 25.95 14.79
N PRO A 147 -13.85 26.36 14.90
CA PRO A 147 -12.97 26.57 13.74
C PRO A 147 -12.84 25.36 12.81
N HIS A 148 -12.75 24.15 13.38
CA HIS A 148 -12.59 22.90 12.61
C HIS A 148 -13.92 22.20 12.27
N LYS A 149 -15.04 22.94 12.25
CA LYS A 149 -16.38 22.41 11.92
C LYS A 149 -16.42 21.67 10.58
N LYS A 150 -15.71 22.17 9.57
CA LYS A 150 -15.62 21.53 8.24
C LYS A 150 -14.93 20.17 8.31
N GLU A 151 -13.86 20.06 9.08
CA GLU A 151 -13.09 18.82 9.24
C GLU A 151 -13.88 17.75 10.01
N CYS A 152 -14.58 18.16 11.07
CA CYS A 152 -15.50 17.28 11.80
C CYS A 152 -16.70 16.80 10.94
N MET A 153 -17.01 17.49 9.84
CA MET A 153 -18.18 17.24 8.98
C MET A 153 -19.50 17.24 9.76
N VAL A 154 -19.64 18.21 10.68
CA VAL A 154 -20.80 18.33 11.55
C VAL A 154 -22.01 18.82 10.75
N ARG A 155 -23.16 18.14 10.91
CA ARG A 155 -24.45 18.58 10.38
C ARG A 155 -25.22 19.30 11.49
N LEU A 156 -25.41 20.60 11.33
CA LEU A 156 -26.21 21.40 12.26
C LEU A 156 -27.71 21.16 12.02
N LYS A 157 -28.43 20.79 13.08
CA LYS A 157 -29.89 20.76 13.15
C LYS A 157 -30.40 21.96 13.96
N LYS A 158 -31.72 22.06 14.13
CA LYS A 158 -32.37 23.15 14.90
C LYS A 158 -31.80 23.32 16.32
N ARG A 159 -31.57 22.21 17.04
CA ARG A 159 -31.11 22.25 18.46
C ARG A 159 -29.81 21.50 18.73
N THR A 160 -29.34 20.69 17.77
CA THR A 160 -28.20 19.79 17.97
C THR A 160 -27.29 19.80 16.77
N ALA A 161 -26.03 19.48 17.02
CA ALA A 161 -25.00 19.29 16.02
C ALA A 161 -24.68 17.79 15.96
N VAL A 162 -24.82 17.15 14.79
CA VAL A 162 -24.67 15.70 14.63
C VAL A 162 -23.48 15.38 13.73
N MET A 163 -22.64 14.44 14.14
CA MET A 163 -21.58 13.90 13.30
C MET A 163 -21.54 12.38 13.34
N VAL A 164 -20.94 11.79 12.31
CA VAL A 164 -20.66 10.35 12.24
C VAL A 164 -19.15 10.16 12.33
N TYR A 165 -18.75 9.44 13.36
CA TYR A 165 -17.39 9.04 13.65
C TYR A 165 -17.20 7.59 13.19
N SER A 166 -16.13 7.31 12.46
CA SER A 166 -15.83 5.94 11.99
C SER A 166 -14.57 5.47 12.70
N VAL A 167 -14.69 4.36 13.43
CA VAL A 167 -13.58 3.77 14.20
C VAL A 167 -12.52 3.25 13.22
N LYS A 168 -12.93 2.56 12.15
CA LYS A 168 -12.05 2.18 11.02
C LYS A 168 -11.29 3.37 10.42
N ALA A 169 -11.93 4.53 10.27
CA ALA A 169 -11.27 5.71 9.73
C ALA A 169 -10.27 6.32 10.71
N ARG A 170 -10.52 6.24 12.03
CA ARG A 170 -9.56 6.61 13.08
C ARG A 170 -8.34 5.71 13.04
N HIS A 171 -8.53 4.39 13.08
CA HIS A 171 -7.43 3.41 13.01
C HIS A 171 -6.56 3.65 11.77
N ARG A 172 -7.18 3.84 10.61
CA ARG A 172 -6.47 4.19 9.37
C ARG A 172 -5.72 5.53 9.48
N ALA A 173 -6.29 6.54 10.13
CA ALA A 173 -5.63 7.82 10.35
C ALA A 173 -4.40 7.67 11.27
N GLY A 174 -4.52 6.83 12.31
CA GLY A 174 -3.45 6.53 13.25
C GLY A 174 -2.31 5.82 12.54
N GLU A 175 -2.63 4.73 11.82
CA GLU A 175 -1.66 4.04 10.97
C GLU A 175 -0.95 5.01 10.01
N ILE A 176 -1.65 5.96 9.39
CA ILE A 176 -1.02 6.92 8.46
C ILE A 176 -0.14 7.96 9.20
N ARG A 177 -0.54 8.39 10.40
CA ARG A 177 0.24 9.32 11.22
C ARG A 177 1.52 8.65 11.71
N ASP A 178 1.39 7.48 12.30
CA ASP A 178 2.52 6.70 12.81
C ASP A 178 3.45 6.32 11.64
N ARG A 179 2.91 6.01 10.46
CA ARG A 179 3.68 5.77 9.22
C ARG A 179 4.37 7.01 8.62
N LYS A 180 4.02 8.23 9.00
CA LYS A 180 4.62 9.46 8.42
C LYS A 180 5.93 9.85 9.11
N GLU A 181 6.08 9.46 10.37
CA GLU A 181 7.26 9.74 11.18
C GLU A 181 8.38 8.73 10.90
N ASP A 182 8.04 7.61 10.26
CA ASP A 182 8.97 6.56 9.89
C ASP A 182 9.90 6.97 8.71
N PRO A 183 11.23 7.03 8.91
CA PRO A 183 12.20 7.34 7.86
C PRO A 183 12.18 6.32 6.70
N PHE A 184 11.85 5.05 6.96
CA PHE A 184 11.76 4.01 5.95
C PHE A 184 10.59 4.23 4.98
N LEU A 185 9.50 4.85 5.45
CA LEU A 185 8.37 5.20 4.58
C LEU A 185 8.63 6.43 3.71
N LYS A 186 9.45 7.39 4.16
CA LYS A 186 9.93 8.47 3.29
C LYS A 186 10.77 7.91 2.15
N LEU A 187 11.63 6.92 2.45
CA LEU A 187 12.40 6.18 1.45
C LEU A 187 11.48 5.41 0.49
N ALA A 188 10.48 4.70 1.00
CA ALA A 188 9.48 4.00 0.19
C ALA A 188 8.70 4.94 -0.74
N GLY A 189 8.39 6.16 -0.29
CA GLY A 189 7.80 7.21 -1.11
C GLY A 189 8.69 7.64 -2.28
N ARG A 190 10.02 7.65 -2.11
CA ARG A 190 11.01 7.92 -3.17
C ARG A 190 11.12 6.76 -4.16
N ILE A 191 11.05 5.51 -3.67
CA ILE A 191 11.18 4.28 -4.45
C ILE A 191 9.86 3.92 -5.19
N ARG A 192 8.72 4.46 -4.76
CA ARG A 192 7.39 4.23 -5.38
C ARG A 192 7.39 4.29 -6.91
N ASN A 193 8.08 5.28 -7.49
CA ASN A 193 8.15 5.41 -8.95
C ASN A 193 8.80 4.19 -9.61
N GLY A 194 9.78 3.57 -8.94
CA GLY A 194 10.44 2.33 -9.39
C GLY A 194 9.47 1.15 -9.53
N VAL A 195 8.54 1.00 -8.57
CA VAL A 195 7.52 -0.06 -8.56
C VAL A 195 6.68 -0.06 -9.84
N GLU A 196 6.31 1.11 -10.35
CA GLU A 196 5.54 1.23 -11.60
C GLU A 196 6.44 1.23 -12.86
N THR A 197 7.69 1.67 -12.72
CA THR A 197 8.64 1.81 -13.82
C THR A 197 9.07 0.44 -14.37
N LEU A 198 9.32 -0.55 -13.51
CA LEU A 198 9.74 -1.88 -13.94
C LEU A 198 8.71 -2.59 -14.86
N PRO A 199 7.43 -2.74 -14.47
CA PRO A 199 6.41 -3.30 -15.35
C PRO A 199 6.26 -2.49 -16.66
N SER A 200 6.36 -1.17 -16.59
CA SER A 200 6.29 -0.29 -17.76
C SER A 200 7.42 -0.56 -18.75
N ILE A 201 8.68 -0.62 -18.28
CA ILE A 201 9.84 -0.93 -19.12
C ILE A 201 9.70 -2.30 -19.77
N LEU A 202 9.30 -3.32 -18.99
CA LEU A 202 9.12 -4.67 -19.51
C LEU A 202 8.03 -4.74 -20.59
N ARG A 203 6.92 -4.02 -20.43
CA ARG A 203 5.84 -3.96 -21.44
C ARG A 203 6.25 -3.15 -22.67
N CYS A 204 6.80 -1.96 -22.49
CA CYS A 204 7.05 -1.02 -23.59
C CYS A 204 8.35 -1.30 -24.36
N LYS A 205 9.41 -1.75 -23.67
CA LYS A 205 10.73 -1.98 -24.27
C LYS A 205 10.97 -3.45 -24.59
N TYR A 206 10.59 -4.34 -23.67
CA TYR A 206 10.82 -5.78 -23.83
C TYR A 206 9.60 -6.53 -24.35
N ASN A 207 8.46 -5.88 -24.57
CA ASN A 207 7.24 -6.47 -25.15
C ASN A 207 6.80 -7.78 -24.47
N VAL A 208 6.80 -7.82 -23.13
CA VAL A 208 6.39 -9.02 -22.36
C VAL A 208 4.94 -9.43 -22.64
N ASP A 209 4.06 -8.52 -23.06
CA ASP A 209 2.65 -8.85 -23.37
C ASP A 209 2.51 -9.60 -24.71
N ARG A 210 3.54 -9.60 -25.57
CA ARG A 210 3.52 -10.21 -26.92
C ARG A 210 4.69 -11.18 -27.11
N MET A 211 4.78 -12.18 -26.23
CA MET A 211 5.81 -13.24 -26.34
C MET A 211 5.40 -14.30 -27.38
N PRO A 212 6.30 -14.75 -28.26
CA PRO A 212 6.00 -15.71 -29.34
C PRO A 212 6.02 -17.17 -28.87
N VAL A 213 5.79 -17.41 -27.58
CA VAL A 213 5.77 -18.74 -26.97
C VAL A 213 4.42 -18.97 -26.28
N ARG A 214 4.07 -20.25 -26.12
CA ARG A 214 2.87 -20.71 -25.42
C ARG A 214 3.30 -21.65 -24.30
N TRP A 215 2.38 -22.02 -23.40
CA TRP A 215 2.61 -22.90 -22.24
C TRP A 215 3.33 -22.18 -21.10
N LYS A 216 2.94 -22.49 -19.86
CA LYS A 216 3.43 -21.77 -18.67
C LYS A 216 4.96 -21.82 -18.56
N LEU A 217 5.57 -23.00 -18.73
CA LEU A 217 7.01 -23.19 -18.58
C LEU A 217 7.83 -22.39 -19.61
N LYS A 218 7.48 -22.50 -20.90
CA LYS A 218 8.22 -21.79 -21.97
C LYS A 218 8.03 -20.29 -21.84
N THR A 219 6.83 -19.85 -21.48
CA THR A 219 6.54 -18.42 -21.30
C THR A 219 7.26 -17.86 -20.07
N LYS A 220 7.36 -18.62 -18.98
CA LYS A 220 8.19 -18.29 -17.80
C LYS A 220 9.67 -18.14 -18.14
N GLN A 221 10.23 -19.06 -18.93
CA GLN A 221 11.63 -18.99 -19.38
C GLN A 221 11.88 -17.78 -20.28
N PHE A 222 10.99 -17.54 -21.26
CA PHE A 222 11.12 -16.41 -22.18
C PHE A 222 10.96 -15.06 -21.48
N PHE A 223 10.07 -14.99 -20.48
CA PHE A 223 9.96 -13.83 -19.60
C PHE A 223 11.26 -13.62 -18.82
N GLY A 224 11.86 -14.68 -18.27
CA GLY A 224 13.16 -14.64 -17.61
C GLY A 224 14.26 -14.03 -18.49
N PHE A 225 14.38 -14.45 -19.76
CA PHE A 225 15.35 -13.86 -20.70
C PHE A 225 15.17 -12.35 -20.87
N LYS A 226 13.93 -11.85 -20.84
CA LYS A 226 13.64 -10.40 -20.91
C LYS A 226 14.05 -9.69 -19.63
N VAL A 227 13.85 -10.31 -18.46
CA VAL A 227 14.33 -9.79 -17.17
C VAL A 227 15.87 -9.74 -17.15
N TYR A 228 16.55 -10.79 -17.61
CA TYR A 228 18.00 -10.78 -17.73
C TYR A 228 18.49 -9.68 -18.68
N ALA A 229 17.85 -9.50 -19.84
CA ALA A 229 18.19 -8.42 -20.77
C ALA A 229 17.99 -7.02 -20.16
N LEU A 230 17.00 -6.85 -19.27
CA LEU A 230 16.84 -5.64 -18.48
C LEU A 230 18.02 -5.43 -17.52
N ASN A 231 18.38 -6.45 -16.72
CA ASN A 231 19.52 -6.38 -15.81
C ASN A 231 20.83 -6.08 -16.53
N PHE A 232 21.11 -6.71 -17.67
CA PHE A 232 22.29 -6.39 -18.48
C PHE A 232 22.29 -4.94 -18.97
N THR A 233 21.12 -4.41 -19.36
CA THR A 233 21.02 -3.00 -19.76
C THR A 233 21.33 -2.07 -18.59
N LYS A 234 20.86 -2.40 -17.38
CA LYS A 234 21.16 -1.61 -16.19
C LYS A 234 22.65 -1.64 -15.87
N LEU A 235 23.25 -2.83 -15.84
CA LEU A 235 24.69 -2.99 -15.64
C LEU A 235 25.51 -2.17 -16.64
N LEU A 236 25.17 -2.21 -17.94
CA LEU A 236 25.88 -1.41 -18.95
C LEU A 236 25.74 0.10 -18.71
N ARG A 237 24.56 0.57 -18.30
CA ARG A 237 24.33 1.98 -17.95
C ARG A 237 25.11 2.38 -16.71
N HIS A 238 25.19 1.49 -15.73
CA HIS A 238 25.96 1.69 -14.51
C HIS A 238 27.44 1.89 -14.84
N LEU A 239 28.02 0.96 -15.62
CA LEU A 239 29.42 1.01 -16.07
C LEU A 239 29.73 2.25 -16.92
N GLN A 240 28.74 2.80 -17.62
CA GLN A 240 28.87 4.02 -18.42
C GLN A 240 28.67 5.31 -17.60
N GLY A 241 28.38 5.22 -16.29
CA GLY A 241 28.06 6.38 -15.45
C GLY A 241 26.76 7.08 -15.83
N LEU A 242 25.88 6.39 -16.58
CA LEU A 242 24.61 6.92 -17.07
C LEU A 242 23.43 6.57 -16.15
N GLU A 243 23.66 5.80 -15.09
CA GLU A 243 22.65 5.57 -14.05
C GLU A 243 22.42 6.84 -13.23
N LYS A 244 21.37 7.57 -13.60
CA LYS A 244 20.76 8.57 -12.73
C LYS A 244 19.85 7.87 -11.72
N CYS A 245 20.41 7.05 -10.85
CA CYS A 245 19.67 6.63 -9.66
C CYS A 245 19.43 7.89 -8.83
N ARG A 246 18.17 8.12 -8.45
CA ARG A 246 17.84 9.18 -7.50
C ARG A 246 18.53 8.79 -6.20
N SER A 247 19.53 9.56 -5.76
CA SER A 247 20.29 9.23 -4.56
C SER A 247 19.33 9.03 -3.40
N LEU A 248 19.41 7.87 -2.75
CA LEU A 248 18.59 7.53 -1.59
C LEU A 248 19.08 8.25 -0.33
N THR A 249 20.18 9.00 -0.43
CA THR A 249 20.79 9.75 0.66
C THR A 249 19.73 10.54 1.43
N PRO A 250 19.62 10.33 2.75
CA PRO A 250 18.83 11.23 3.59
C PRO A 250 19.44 12.63 3.44
N GLU A 251 18.60 13.64 3.28
CA GLU A 251 19.10 15.02 3.32
C GLU A 251 19.60 15.24 4.74
N THR A 252 20.92 15.21 4.92
CA THR A 252 21.57 15.76 6.09
C THR A 252 21.20 17.24 6.18
N THR A 253 20.80 17.62 7.38
CA THR A 253 20.13 18.84 7.78
C THR A 253 20.92 20.10 7.44
#